data_AF-A0A975FQK7-F1
#
_entry.id   AF-A0A975FQK7-F1
#
_cell.length_a   1.000
_cell.length_b   1.000
_cell.length_c   1.000
_cell.angle_alpha   90.00
_cell.angle_beta   90.00
_cell.angle_gamma   90.00
#
_symmetry.space_group_name_H-M   'P 1'
#
loop_
_entity.id
_entity.type
_entity.pdbx_description
1 polymer ?
#
loop_
_entity_poly.entity_id
_entity_poly.type
_entity_poly.pdbx_seq_one_letter_code
_entity_poly.pdbx_strand_id
1 'polypeptide(L)' 'MVGFIAGTFAMSLTSGGIGLYPLAIASVYKLYDVPVDVGQAFGWVLWTAQTLLVILAGSISALLLTFVSKKS' A
#
# COMPACT_ATOMS: atom_id res chain seq x y z
N MET A 1 -0.50 15.17 -4.03
CA MET A 1 0.26 15.39 -2.77
C MET A 1 -0.52 14.93 -1.54
N VAL A 2 -1.70 15.50 -1.24
CA VAL A 2 -2.47 15.21 -0.02
C VAL A 2 -2.86 13.73 0.15
N GLY A 3 -3.27 13.05 -0.94
CA GLY A 3 -3.61 11.62 -0.91
C GLY A 3 -2.43 10.72 -0.59
N PHE A 4 -1.23 11.12 -1.02
CA PHE A 4 0.00 10.39 -0.71
C PHE A 4 0.33 10.51 0.78
N ILE A 5 0.30 11.73 1.33
CA ILE A 5 0.57 11.98 2.76
C ILE A 5 -0.45 11.24 3.64
N ALA A 6 -1.75 11.38 3.36
CA ALA A 6 -2.81 10.71 4.10
C ALA A 6 -2.70 9.17 4.00
N GLY A 7 -2.36 8.66 2.82
CA GLY A 7 -2.10 7.23 2.60
C GLY A 7 -0.89 6.72 3.41
N THR A 8 0.22 7.45 3.45
CA THR A 8 1.40 7.06 4.24
C THR A 8 1.08 6.98 5.73
N PHE A 9 0.38 7.98 6.29
CA PHE A 9 -0.05 7.91 7.69
C PHE A 9 -1.02 6.74 7.93
N ALA A 10 -1.94 6.47 7.01
CA ALA A 10 -2.83 5.31 7.12
C ALA A 10 -2.08 3.98 7.15
N MET A 11 -1.03 3.83 6.32
CA MET A 11 -0.15 2.66 6.31
C MET A 11 0.67 2.49 7.59
N SER A 12 1.19 3.59 8.14
CA SER A 12 2.08 3.55 9.31
C SER A 12 1.34 3.46 10.65
N LEU A 13 0.14 4.03 10.75
CA LEU A 13 -0.65 4.06 12.00
C LEU A 13 -1.52 2.82 12.20
N THR A 14 -1.68 1.97 11.18
CA THR A 14 -2.45 0.73 11.27
C THR A 14 -1.58 -0.46 10.88
N SER A 15 -2.04 -1.68 11.16
CA SER A 15 -1.42 -2.95 10.78
C SER A 15 -1.36 -3.13 9.25
N GLY A 16 -0.49 -2.37 8.59
CA GLY A 16 -0.27 -2.41 7.14
C GLY A 16 -1.30 -1.66 6.31
N GLY A 17 -2.07 -0.71 6.87
CA GLY A 17 -2.97 0.15 6.09
C GLY A 17 -4.28 -0.48 5.61
N ILE A 18 -4.61 -1.71 6.04
CA ILE A 18 -5.80 -2.43 5.59
C ILE A 18 -7.06 -1.65 5.96
N GLY A 19 -7.86 -1.30 4.96
CA GLY A 19 -9.10 -0.53 5.11
C GLY A 19 -8.89 0.98 5.33
N LEU A 20 -7.95 1.40 6.19
CA LEU A 20 -7.69 2.81 6.45
C LEU A 20 -7.06 3.52 5.24
N TYR A 21 -6.19 2.85 4.48
CA TYR A 21 -5.58 3.43 3.29
C TYR A 21 -6.61 3.73 2.19
N PRO A 22 -7.49 2.78 1.78
CA PRO A 22 -8.59 3.08 0.86
C PRO A 22 -9.50 4.21 1.34
N LEU A 23 -9.80 4.24 2.64
CA LEU A 23 -10.64 5.29 3.23
C LEU A 23 -9.95 6.66 3.18
N ALA A 24 -8.65 6.74 3.45
CA ALA A 24 -7.87 7.96 3.36
C ALA A 24 -7.81 8.49 1.91
N ILE A 25 -7.58 7.61 0.93
CA ILE A 25 -7.59 7.97 -0.49
C ILE A 25 -8.96 8.47 -0.93
N ALA A 26 -10.04 7.75 -0.55
CA ALA A 26 -11.40 8.17 -0.86
C ALA A 26 -11.76 9.51 -0.24
N SER A 27 -11.31 9.78 1.00
CA SER A 27 -11.50 11.06 1.68
C SER A 27 -10.84 12.21 0.92
N VAL A 28 -9.65 11.99 0.38
CA VAL A 28 -8.96 12.99 -0.45
C VAL A 28 -9.64 13.18 -1.79
N TYR A 29 -10.10 12.11 -2.42
CA TYR A 29 -10.77 12.15 -3.72
C TYR A 29 -12.13 12.84 -3.65
N LYS A 30 -12.82 12.74 -2.50
CA LYS A 30 -14.04 13.49 -2.21
C LYS A 30 -13.85 15.01 -2.26
N LEU A 31 -12.66 15.54 -1.94
CA LEU A 31 -12.38 16.98 -2.07
C LEU A 31 -12.35 17.45 -3.53
N TYR A 32 -12.21 16.52 -4.49
CA TYR A 32 -12.20 16.79 -5.93
C TYR A 32 -13.51 16.33 -6.60
N ASP A 33 -14.59 16.19 -5.83
CA ASP A 33 -15.92 15.77 -6.31
C ASP A 33 -15.97 14.37 -6.96
N VAL A 34 -14.99 13.51 -6.63
CA VAL A 34 -14.98 12.11 -7.09
C VAL A 34 -15.87 11.26 -6.16
N PRO A 35 -16.71 10.35 -6.70
CA PRO A 35 -17.49 9.44 -5.88
C PRO A 35 -16.63 8.62 -4.92
N VAL A 36 -17.09 8.49 -3.68
CA VAL A 36 -16.36 7.79 -2.60
C VAL A 36 -16.10 6.33 -2.98
N ASP A 37 -17.07 5.66 -3.61
CA ASP A 37 -16.92 4.27 -4.06
C ASP A 37 -15.76 4.09 -5.04
N VAL A 38 -15.60 5.05 -5.96
CA VAL A 38 -14.50 5.07 -6.93
C VAL A 38 -13.16 5.32 -6.23
N GLY A 39 -13.12 6.26 -5.29
CA GLY A 39 -11.94 6.55 -4.47
C GLY A 39 -11.50 5.35 -3.61
N GLN A 40 -12.45 4.61 -3.03
CA GLN A 40 -12.15 3.40 -2.26
C GLN A 40 -11.66 2.27 -3.16
N ALA A 41 -12.30 2.02 -4.30
CA ALA A 41 -11.86 1.02 -5.26
C ALA A 41 -10.42 1.30 -5.72
N PHE A 42 -10.12 2.55 -6.08
CA PHE A 42 -8.77 2.98 -6.44
C PHE A 42 -7.77 2.80 -5.29
N GLY A 43 -8.16 3.18 -4.07
CA GLY A 43 -7.32 2.98 -2.88
C GLY A 43 -7.01 1.52 -2.58
N TRP A 44 -7.96 0.60 -2.78
CA TRP A 44 -7.73 -0.84 -2.66
C TRP A 44 -6.77 -1.38 -3.73
N VAL A 45 -6.89 -0.90 -4.97
CA VAL A 45 -5.97 -1.28 -6.05
C VAL A 45 -4.55 -0.81 -5.76
N LEU A 46 -4.38 0.44 -5.33
CA LEU A 46 -3.06 0.97 -4.94
C LEU A 46 -2.46 0.20 -3.75
N TRP A 47 -3.26 -0.03 -2.72
CA TRP A 47 -2.83 -0.77 -1.53
C TRP A 47 -2.38 -2.20 -1.89
N THR A 48 -3.20 -2.93 -2.66
CA THR A 48 -2.88 -4.31 -3.06
C THR A 48 -1.65 -4.37 -3.95
N ALA A 49 -1.52 -3.48 -4.93
CA ALA A 49 -0.34 -3.42 -5.79
C ALA A 49 0.94 -3.18 -4.99
N GLN A 50 0.91 -2.25 -4.03
CA GLN A 50 2.06 -1.97 -3.17
C GLN A 50 2.40 -3.16 -2.26
N THR A 51 1.40 -3.74 -1.59
CA THR A 51 1.59 -4.89 -0.70
C THR A 51 2.15 -6.09 -1.47
N LEU A 52 1.63 -6.37 -2.67
CA LEU A 52 2.12 -7.44 -3.51
C LEU A 52 3.59 -7.23 -3.91
N LEU A 53 3.95 -6.01 -4.31
CA LEU A 53 5.33 -5.66 -4.63
C LEU A 53 6.27 -5.89 -3.44
N VAL A 54 5.87 -5.47 -2.22
CA VAL A 54 6.67 -5.67 -1.01
C VAL A 54 6.82 -7.16 -0.68
N ILE A 55 5.74 -7.94 -0.81
CA ILE A 55 5.79 -9.39 -0.57
C ILE A 55 6.72 -10.05 -1.59
N LEU A 56 6.61 -9.72 -2.87
CA LEU A 56 7.42 -10.30 -3.93
C LEU A 56 8.90 -9.93 -3.76
N ALA A 57 9.20 -8.64 -3.59
CA ALA A 57 10.57 -8.17 -3.39
C ALA A 57 11.18 -8.73 -2.10
N GLY A 58 10.42 -8.76 -1.01
CA GLY A 58 10.83 -9.36 0.26
C GLY A 58 11.11 -10.85 0.14
N SER A 59 10.23 -11.58 -0.57
CA SER A 59 10.40 -13.02 -0.83
C SER A 59 11.63 -13.30 -1.68
N ILE A 60 11.84 -12.52 -2.75
CA ILE A 60 13.03 -12.62 -3.60
C ILE A 60 14.29 -12.33 -2.78
N SER A 61 14.29 -11.29 -1.94
CA SER A 61 15.43 -10.96 -1.08
C SER A 61 15.73 -12.08 -0.09
N ALA A 62 14.72 -12.69 0.52
CA ALA A 62 14.89 -13.80 1.44
C ALA A 62 15.48 -15.03 0.73
N LEU A 63 14.97 -15.37 -0.47
CA LEU A 63 15.52 -16.45 -1.28
C LEU A 63 16.97 -16.16 -1.67
N LEU A 64 17.26 -14.99 -2.22
CA LEU A 64 18.62 -14.58 -2.58
C LEU A 64 19.57 -14.65 -1.38
N LEU A 65 19.16 -14.18 -0.21
CA LEU A 65 19.96 -14.30 1.01
C LEU A 65 20.23 -15.77 1.36
N THR A 66 19.23 -16.64 1.32
CA THR A 66 19.43 -18.07 1.61
C THR A 66 20.31 -18.79 0.60
N PHE A 67 20.29 -18.40 -0.68
CA PHE A 67 21.12 -19.01 -1.73
C PHE A 67 22.54 -18.45 -1.79
N VAL A 68 22.71 -17.15 -1.55
CA VAL A 68 24.03 -16.49 -1.53
C VAL A 68 24.76 -16.79 -0.23
N SER A 69 24.07 -16.79 0.91
CA SER A 69 24.66 -17.06 2.22
C SER A 69 25.03 -18.53 2.44
N LYS A 70 24.39 -19.47 1.72
CA LYS A 70 24.78 -20.91 1.73
C LYS A 70 26.13 -21.22 1.08
N LYS A 71 26.83 -20.21 0.52
CA LYS A 71 28.12 -20.38 -0.16
C LYS A 71 29.32 -19.82 0.63
N SER A 72 29.13 -19.42 1.89
CA SER A 72 30.21 -19.04 2.82
C SER A 72 30.37 -20.02 3.96
#